data_AF-A0A351A346-F1
#
_entry.id   AF-A0A351A346-F1
#
_cell.length_a   1.000
_cell.length_b   1.000
_cell.length_c   1.000
_cell.angle_alpha   90.00
_cell.angle_beta   90.00
_cell.angle_gamma   90.00
#
_symmetry.space_group_name_H-M   'P 1'
#
loop_
_entity.id
_entity.type
_entity.pdbx_description
1 polymer ?
#
loop_
_entity_poly.entity_id
_entity_poly.type
_entity_poly.pdbx_seq_one_letter_code
_entity_poly.pdbx_strand_id
1 'polypeptide(L)' 'MTTPTLAQRLAERERPDTAAFGYQRWDQLLFLHWAYDAAVIQRTLPPGLTVDTYDGRAFLGVVP' A
#
# COMPACT_ATOMS: atom_id res chain seq x y z
N MET A 1 -16.22 0.11 8.98
CA MET A 1 -15.74 1.25 8.17
C MET A 1 -16.91 1.75 7.32
N THR A 2 -17.19 3.04 7.31
CA THR A 2 -18.29 3.62 6.52
C THR A 2 -17.85 3.79 5.08
N THR A 3 -18.70 3.41 4.12
CA THR A 3 -18.40 3.57 2.69
C THR A 3 -18.43 5.06 2.31
N PRO A 4 -17.37 5.62 1.69
CA PRO A 4 -17.35 7.01 1.27
C PRO A 4 -18.33 7.25 0.11
N THR A 5 -19.02 8.40 0.17
CA THR A 5 -19.95 8.90 -0.86
C THR A 5 -19.22 9.30 -2.15
N LEU A 6 -19.96 9.48 -3.25
CA LEU A 6 -19.38 9.94 -4.52
C LEU A 6 -18.72 11.32 -4.39
N ALA A 7 -19.37 12.26 -3.69
CA ALA A 7 -18.83 13.59 -3.47
C ALA A 7 -17.49 13.56 -2.73
N GLN A 8 -17.37 12.71 -1.70
CA GLN A 8 -16.12 12.52 -0.95
C GLN A 8 -15.01 11.95 -1.84
N ARG A 9 -15.30 10.96 -2.68
CA ARG A 9 -14.31 10.40 -3.62
C ARG A 9 -13.86 11.41 -4.67
N LEU A 10 -14.76 12.29 -5.13
CA LEU A 10 -14.44 13.32 -6.11
C LEU A 10 -13.55 14.42 -5.51
N ALA A 11 -13.75 14.77 -4.24
CA ALA A 11 -12.95 15.78 -3.55
C ALA A 11 -11.45 15.42 -3.48
N GLU A 12 -11.10 14.12 -3.41
CA GLU A 12 -9.70 13.64 -3.41
C GLU A 12 -8.92 13.98 -4.70
N ARG A 13 -9.60 14.45 -5.77
CA ARG A 13 -8.96 14.87 -7.03
C ARG A 13 -8.50 16.33 -7.00
N GLU A 14 -9.03 17.13 -6.08
CA GLU A 14 -8.65 18.52 -5.91
C GLU A 14 -7.25 18.58 -5.29
N ARG A 15 -6.35 19.32 -5.92
CA ARG A 15 -4.98 19.48 -5.40
C ARG A 15 -5.05 20.29 -4.10
N PRO A 16 -4.45 19.83 -2.99
CA PRO A 16 -4.35 20.61 -1.77
C PRO A 16 -3.58 21.91 -2.00
N ASP A 17 -4.00 23.01 -1.35
CA ASP A 17 -3.29 24.29 -1.35
C ASP A 17 -2.10 24.30 -0.37
N THR A 18 -1.33 23.21 -0.38
CA THR A 18 -0.15 23.02 0.45
C THR A 18 1.06 22.76 -0.43
N ALA A 19 2.24 23.13 0.09
CA ALA A 19 3.49 22.79 -0.57
C ALA A 19 3.65 21.27 -0.66
N ALA A 20 4.20 20.77 -1.76
CA ALA A 20 4.52 19.36 -1.89
C ALA A 20 5.55 18.96 -0.81
N PHE A 21 5.25 17.91 -0.05
CA PHE A 21 6.17 17.38 0.97
C PHE A 21 7.47 16.82 0.36
N GLY A 22 7.40 16.36 -0.90
CA GLY A 22 8.55 15.89 -1.66
C GLY A 22 8.19 15.66 -3.13
N TYR A 23 9.21 15.45 -3.96
CA TYR A 23 9.07 15.10 -5.37
C TYR A 23 9.67 13.72 -5.60
N GLN A 24 8.97 12.87 -6.35
CA GLN A 24 9.50 11.58 -6.77
C GLN A 24 9.73 11.59 -8.27
N ARG A 25 10.90 11.09 -8.70
CA ARG A 25 11.19 10.77 -10.10
C ARG A 25 11.25 9.26 -10.23
N TRP A 26 10.46 8.74 -11.16
CA TRP A 26 10.24 7.31 -11.37
C TRP A 26 11.05 6.84 -12.58
N ASP A 27 12.31 7.26 -12.66
CA ASP A 27 13.19 6.99 -13.79
C ASP A 27 14.10 5.79 -13.56
N GLN A 28 14.43 5.44 -12.31
CA GLN A 28 15.32 4.34 -11.94
C GLN A 28 14.67 3.46 -10.86
N LEU A 29 13.60 2.76 -11.21
CA LEU A 29 12.84 1.93 -10.28
C LEU A 29 13.15 0.44 -10.43
N LEU A 30 13.15 -0.24 -9.29
CA LEU A 30 13.17 -1.69 -9.22
C LEU A 30 11.91 -2.17 -8.51
N PHE A 31 11.14 -3.02 -9.17
CA PHE A 31 10.01 -3.71 -8.56
C PHE A 31 10.39 -5.18 -8.35
N LEU A 32 10.59 -5.56 -7.09
CA LEU A 32 10.82 -6.96 -6.72
C LEU A 32 9.64 -7.47 -5.93
N HIS A 33 9.10 -8.61 -6.37
CA HIS A 33 8.03 -9.32 -5.68
C HIS A 33 8.39 -10.80 -5.62
N TRP A 34 8.26 -11.40 -4.45
CA TRP A 34 8.45 -12.83 -4.30
C TRP A 34 7.49 -13.41 -3.27
N ALA A 35 7.18 -14.70 -3.45
CA ALA A 35 6.39 -15.43 -2.47
C ALA A 35 7.18 -15.57 -1.17
N TYR A 36 6.51 -15.41 -0.05
CA TYR A 36 7.10 -15.52 1.27
C TYR A 36 6.13 -16.22 2.23
N ASP A 37 6.66 -16.76 3.32
CA ASP A 37 5.84 -17.46 4.31
C ASP A 37 4.91 -16.45 5.02
N ALA A 38 3.61 -16.65 4.85
CA ALA A 38 2.56 -15.82 5.43
C ALA A 38 2.66 -15.76 6.97
N ALA A 39 3.05 -16.86 7.62
CA ALA A 39 3.20 -16.90 9.06
C ALA A 39 4.37 -16.03 9.55
N VAL A 40 5.40 -15.82 8.72
CA VAL A 40 6.51 -14.92 9.04
C VAL A 40 6.05 -13.47 8.97
N ILE A 41 5.33 -13.09 7.91
CA ILE A 41 4.78 -11.74 7.76
C ILE A 41 3.77 -11.45 8.88
N GLN A 42 2.91 -12.40 9.23
CA GLN A 42 1.87 -12.20 10.24
C GLN A 42 2.43 -11.79 11.61
N ARG A 43 3.63 -12.27 11.97
CA ARG A 43 4.30 -11.91 13.23
C ARG A 43 4.83 -10.48 13.27
N THR A 44 4.98 -9.82 12.12
CA THR A 44 5.47 -8.43 12.05
C THR A 44 4.34 -7.41 12.03
N LEU A 45 3.09 -7.85 11.87
CA LEU A 45 1.95 -6.95 11.77
C LEU A 45 1.50 -6.46 13.16
N PRO A 46 1.08 -5.18 13.28
CA PRO A 46 0.35 -4.69 14.44
C PRO A 46 -0.92 -5.50 14.77
N PRO A 47 -1.37 -5.48 16.03
CA PRO A 47 -2.64 -6.10 16.41
C PRO A 47 -3.81 -5.59 15.56
N GLY A 48 -4.70 -6.51 15.15
CA GLY A 48 -5.88 -6.19 14.33
C GLY A 48 -5.63 -6.23 12.82
N LEU A 49 -4.42 -6.56 12.37
CA LEU A 49 -4.10 -6.79 10.96
C LEU A 49 -3.81 -8.26 10.67
N THR A 50 -4.29 -8.73 9.52
CA THR A 50 -4.09 -10.10 9.03
C THR A 50 -3.39 -10.05 7.68
N VAL A 51 -2.43 -10.95 7.46
CA VAL A 51 -1.77 -11.11 6.17
C VAL A 51 -2.79 -11.56 5.13
N ASP A 52 -2.84 -10.83 4.02
CA ASP A 52 -3.58 -11.24 2.84
C ASP A 52 -2.78 -12.28 2.04
N THR A 53 -3.50 -13.22 1.42
CA THR A 53 -2.89 -14.30 0.67
C THR A 53 -3.57 -14.50 -0.67
N TYR A 54 -2.77 -14.84 -1.68
CA TYR A 54 -3.22 -15.24 -3.01
C TYR A 54 -2.72 -16.65 -3.28
N ASP A 55 -3.64 -17.58 -3.59
CA ASP A 55 -3.36 -19.03 -3.66
C ASP A 55 -2.61 -19.56 -2.43
N GLY A 56 -3.02 -19.12 -1.24
CA GLY A 56 -2.41 -19.52 0.04
C GLY A 56 -1.00 -18.99 0.27
N ARG A 57 -0.48 -18.11 -0.59
CA ARG A 57 0.85 -17.49 -0.46
C ARG A 57 0.73 -16.00 -0.18
N ALA A 58 1.61 -15.49 0.65
CA ALA A 58 1.81 -14.06 0.80
C ALA A 58 2.96 -13.60 -0.11
N PHE A 59 2.98 -12.31 -0.45
CA PHE A 59 3.98 -11.72 -1.32
C PHE A 59 4.62 -10.52 -0.64
N LEU A 60 5.96 -10.47 -0.67
CA LEU A 60 6.72 -9.32 -0.19
C LEU A 60 7.18 -8.50 -1.39
N GLY A 61 6.89 -7.19 -1.35
CA GLY A 61 7.26 -6.22 -2.37
C GLY A 61 8.33 -5.26 -1.86
N VAL A 62 9.33 -4.97 -2.70
CA VAL A 62 10.33 -3.93 -2.44
C VAL A 62 10.35 -2.95 -3.62
N VAL A 63 10.28 -1.66 -3.29
CA VAL A 63 10.40 -0.54 -4.23
C VAL A 63 11.34 0.50 -3.59
N PRO A 64 12.58 0.64 -4.09
CA PRO A 64 13.57 1.60 -3.60
C PRO A 64 13.40 3.00 -4.22
#